data_AF-A0A147BI80-F1
#
_entry.id   AF-A0A147BI80-F1
#
_cell.length_a   1.000
_cell.length_b   1.000
_cell.length_c   1.000
_cell.angle_alpha   90.00
_cell.angle_beta   90.00
_cell.angle_gamma   90.00
#
_symmetry.space_group_name_H-M   'P 1'
#
loop_
_entity.id
_entity.type
_entity.pdbx_description
1 polymer ?
#
loop_
_entity_poly.entity_id
_entity_poly.type
_entity_poly.pdbx_seq_one_letter_code
_entity_poly.pdbx_strand_id
1 'polypeptide(L)'
;MTKMLQPLDISVNRSFKAVLRRIWETWMTDGDHSFTKTGRMRHASFGEVAKWVEEAWNSVSVGTVVAGFKKAGLIASVPGSDADEASISSESEDDAEDTPTTLDPEIAELFLSDSEEEDFDGFD
;
A
#
# COMPACT_ATOMS: atom_id res chain seq x y z
N MET A 1 -14.18 -11.42 -13.45
CA MET A 1 -13.80 -11.93 -12.12
C MET A 1 -12.71 -12.96 -12.28
N THR A 2 -11.47 -12.64 -11.91
CA THR A 2 -10.30 -13.57 -11.92
C THR A 2 -9.46 -13.46 -10.65
N LYS A 3 -9.84 -12.58 -9.70
CA LYS A 3 -9.05 -12.22 -8.51
C LYS A 3 -8.86 -13.36 -7.50
N MET A 4 -9.73 -14.38 -7.50
CA MET A 4 -9.69 -15.44 -6.50
C MET A 4 -8.68 -16.56 -6.77
N LEU A 5 -8.10 -16.64 -7.99
CA LEU A 5 -7.28 -17.79 -8.39
C LEU A 5 -5.88 -17.40 -8.90
N GLN A 6 -5.48 -16.13 -8.83
CA GLN A 6 -4.14 -15.72 -9.24
C GLN A 6 -3.16 -15.89 -8.05
N PRO A 7 -2.15 -16.79 -8.15
CA PRO A 7 -1.17 -17.02 -7.07
C PRO A 7 -0.50 -15.74 -6.55
N LEU A 8 -0.31 -14.80 -7.47
CA LEU A 8 0.27 -13.49 -7.20
C LEU A 8 -0.60 -12.68 -6.25
N ASP A 9 -1.92 -12.59 -6.51
CA ASP A 9 -2.86 -11.87 -5.65
C ASP A 9 -3.06 -12.55 -4.29
N ILE A 10 -2.99 -13.89 -4.26
CA ILE A 10 -3.23 -14.69 -3.05
C ILE A 10 -2.12 -14.49 -1.99
N SER A 11 -0.86 -14.29 -2.40
CA SER A 11 0.27 -14.35 -1.46
C SER A 11 1.36 -13.32 -1.71
N VAL A 12 1.83 -13.21 -2.96
CA VAL A 12 2.99 -12.40 -3.32
C VAL A 12 2.68 -10.92 -3.19
N ASN A 13 1.54 -10.47 -3.73
CA ASN A 13 1.13 -9.07 -3.73
C ASN A 13 0.97 -8.51 -2.32
N ARG A 14 0.55 -9.32 -1.34
CA ARG A 14 0.46 -8.87 0.05
C ARG A 14 1.85 -8.52 0.60
N SER A 15 2.80 -9.45 0.50
CA SER A 15 4.16 -9.24 0.99
C SER A 15 4.89 -8.11 0.27
N PHE A 16 4.77 -8.07 -1.07
CA PHE A 16 5.37 -7.04 -1.90
C PHE A 16 4.83 -5.64 -1.57
N LYS A 17 3.50 -5.47 -1.51
CA LYS A 17 2.87 -4.17 -1.20
C LYS A 17 3.20 -3.69 0.21
N ALA A 18 3.30 -4.59 1.18
CA ALA A 18 3.65 -4.23 2.56
C ALA A 18 5.06 -3.61 2.62
N VAL A 19 6.04 -4.22 1.96
CA VAL A 19 7.41 -3.71 1.94
C VAL A 19 7.52 -2.44 1.11
N LEU A 20 6.88 -2.38 -0.06
CA LEU A 20 6.86 -1.18 -0.90
C LEU A 20 6.26 0.01 -0.15
N ARG A 21 5.17 -0.21 0.60
CA ARG A 21 4.54 0.81 1.46
C ARG A 21 5.51 1.32 2.52
N ARG A 22 6.19 0.41 3.23
CA ARG A 22 7.18 0.79 4.24
C ARG A 22 8.30 1.65 3.65
N ILE A 23 8.85 1.26 2.50
CA ILE A 23 9.92 2.03 1.83
C ILE A 23 9.43 3.43 1.45
N TRP A 24 8.20 3.52 0.91
CA TRP A 24 7.59 4.80 0.57
C TRP A 24 7.35 5.67 1.81
N GLU A 25 6.82 5.11 2.90
CA GLU A 25 6.60 5.81 4.17
C GLU A 25 7.92 6.35 4.73
N THR A 26 8.98 5.52 4.76
CA THR A 26 10.31 5.95 5.19
C THR A 26 10.86 7.06 4.29
N TRP A 27 10.70 6.96 2.97
CA TRP A 27 11.14 8.02 2.06
C TRP A 27 10.36 9.32 2.25
N MET A 28 9.06 9.24 2.55
CA MET A 28 8.22 10.39 2.88
C MET A 28 8.66 11.08 4.18
N THR A 29 9.11 10.31 5.19
CA THR A 29 9.48 10.85 6.50
C THR A 29 10.95 11.26 6.62
N ASP A 30 11.86 10.57 5.92
CA ASP A 30 13.31 10.76 6.03
C ASP A 30 13.87 11.85 5.08
N GLY A 31 13.08 12.29 4.09
CA GLY A 31 13.58 13.22 3.07
C GLY A 31 13.97 14.57 3.65
N ASP A 32 15.25 14.94 3.54
CA ASP A 32 15.65 16.35 3.43
C ASP A 32 14.78 16.93 2.33
N HIS A 33 13.75 17.68 2.72
CA HIS A 33 12.64 18.06 1.87
C HIS A 33 13.15 18.92 0.71
N SER A 34 13.55 18.25 -0.37
CA SER A 34 13.86 18.90 -1.63
C SER A 34 12.55 19.40 -2.19
N PHE A 35 12.17 20.62 -1.79
CA PHE A 35 11.02 21.28 -2.33
C PHE A 35 11.35 21.74 -3.75
N THR A 36 10.38 21.60 -4.64
CA THR A 36 10.37 22.32 -5.91
C THR A 36 10.49 23.82 -5.65
N LYS A 37 10.87 24.60 -6.67
CA LYS A 37 10.94 26.07 -6.55
C LYS A 37 9.62 26.72 -6.09
N THR A 38 8.50 26.00 -6.22
CA THR A 38 7.15 26.40 -5.81
C THR A 38 6.77 25.91 -4.40
N GLY A 39 7.71 25.31 -3.65
CA GLY A 39 7.46 24.84 -2.27
C GLY A 39 6.74 23.48 -2.18
N ARG A 40 6.46 22.80 -3.30
CA ARG A 40 5.87 21.45 -3.29
C ARG A 40 6.94 20.39 -3.07
N MET A 41 6.65 19.37 -2.27
CA MET A 41 7.55 18.24 -2.08
C MET A 41 7.88 17.57 -3.43
N ARG A 42 9.15 17.24 -3.64
CA ARG A 42 9.59 16.56 -4.86
C ARG A 42 8.90 15.20 -5.00
N HIS A 43 8.50 14.86 -6.22
CA HIS A 43 8.08 13.51 -6.56
C HIS A 43 9.30 12.58 -6.65
N ALA A 44 9.14 11.33 -6.22
CA ALA A 44 10.16 10.30 -6.40
C ALA A 44 10.52 10.15 -7.88
N SER A 45 11.81 10.10 -8.20
CA SER A 45 12.25 9.82 -9.57
C SER A 45 11.90 8.37 -9.94
N PHE A 46 11.76 8.09 -11.24
CA PHE A 46 11.58 6.72 -11.71
C PHE A 46 12.71 5.78 -11.25
N GLY A 47 13.93 6.28 -11.11
CA GLY A 47 15.06 5.51 -10.59
C GLY A 47 14.92 5.14 -9.11
N GLU A 48 14.33 6.00 -8.29
CA GLU A 48 14.00 5.69 -6.89
C GLU A 48 12.90 4.64 -6.81
N VAL A 49 11.81 4.84 -7.57
CA VAL A 49 10.70 3.87 -7.61
C VAL A 49 11.19 2.50 -8.09
N ALA A 50 12.06 2.44 -9.10
CA ALA A 50 12.63 1.19 -9.59
C ALA A 50 13.44 0.46 -8.50
N LYS A 51 14.24 1.19 -7.71
CA LYS A 51 14.97 0.62 -6.57
C LYS A 51 14.02 0.09 -5.50
N TRP A 52 12.95 0.81 -5.20
CA TRP A 52 11.96 0.34 -4.21
C TRP A 52 11.26 -0.94 -4.67
N VAL A 53 10.94 -1.04 -5.97
CA VAL A 53 10.37 -2.25 -6.56
C VAL A 53 11.35 -3.42 -6.48
N GLU A 54 12.62 -3.19 -6.80
CA GLU A 54 13.68 -4.21 -6.67
C GLU A 54 13.83 -4.70 -5.23
N GLU A 55 13.91 -3.79 -4.26
CA GLU A 55 14.02 -4.11 -2.85
C GLU A 55 12.78 -4.86 -2.34
N ALA A 56 11.58 -4.36 -2.66
CA ALA A 56 10.34 -5.01 -2.30
C ALA A 56 10.23 -6.41 -2.91
N TRP A 57 10.68 -6.62 -4.15
CA TRP A 57 10.70 -7.93 -4.79
C TRP A 57 11.68 -8.90 -4.11
N ASN A 58 12.89 -8.44 -3.81
CA ASN A 58 13.90 -9.25 -3.12
C ASN A 58 13.48 -9.67 -1.70
N SER A 59 12.56 -8.93 -1.08
CA SER A 59 11.99 -9.28 0.22
C SER A 59 10.96 -10.43 0.15
N VAL A 60 10.40 -10.72 -1.02
CA VAL A 60 9.43 -11.79 -1.20
C VAL A 60 10.13 -13.14 -1.11
N SER A 61 9.81 -13.92 -0.10
CA SER A 61 10.40 -15.24 0.07
C SER A 61 9.89 -16.22 -0.99
N VAL A 62 10.75 -17.17 -1.40
CA VAL A 62 10.36 -18.29 -2.27
C VAL A 62 9.19 -19.08 -1.66
N GLY A 63 9.16 -19.20 -0.33
CA GLY A 63 8.07 -19.85 0.41
C GLY A 63 6.71 -19.18 0.17
N THR A 64 6.68 -17.84 0.15
CA THR A 64 5.48 -17.06 -0.15
C THR A 64 4.96 -17.35 -1.55
N VAL A 65 5.86 -17.41 -2.54
CA VAL A 65 5.50 -17.76 -3.92
C VAL A 65 4.93 -19.18 -3.98
N VAL A 66 5.64 -20.17 -3.42
CA VAL A 66 5.17 -21.57 -3.42
C VAL A 66 3.82 -21.72 -2.73
N ALA A 67 3.61 -21.04 -1.59
CA ALA A 67 2.34 -21.05 -0.88
C ALA A 67 1.20 -20.48 -1.73
N GLY A 68 1.43 -19.40 -2.48
CA GLY A 68 0.47 -18.86 -3.44
C GLY A 68 0.06 -19.85 -4.51
N PHE A 69 1.02 -20.53 -5.12
CA PHE A 69 0.76 -21.49 -6.18
C PHE A 69 0.08 -22.77 -5.66
N LYS A 70 0.38 -23.20 -4.43
CA LYS A 70 -0.37 -24.28 -3.75
C LYS A 70 -1.82 -23.88 -3.48
N LYS A 71 -2.05 -22.68 -2.90
CA LYS A 71 -3.39 -22.15 -2.63
C LYS A 71 -4.23 -21.93 -3.89
N ALA A 72 -3.59 -21.59 -5.00
CA ALA A 72 -4.24 -21.48 -6.31
C ALA A 72 -4.53 -22.84 -6.97
N GLY A 73 -4.14 -23.96 -6.36
CA GLY A 73 -4.34 -25.31 -6.92
C GLY A 73 -3.46 -25.63 -8.14
N LEU A 74 -2.42 -24.83 -8.41
CA LEU A 74 -1.54 -25.00 -9.57
C LEU A 74 -0.40 -25.98 -9.30
N ILE A 75 -0.07 -26.22 -8.02
CA ILE A 75 0.94 -27.18 -7.58
C ILE A 75 0.24 -28.19 -6.67
N ALA A 76 0.50 -29.49 -6.87
CA ALA A 76 -0.03 -30.54 -6.01
C ALA A 76 0.44 -30.33 -4.55
N SER A 77 -0.51 -30.32 -3.61
CA SER A 77 -0.19 -30.46 -2.19
C SER A 77 0.36 -31.87 -2.00
N VAL A 78 1.63 -32.00 -1.59
CA VAL A 78 2.18 -33.31 -1.22
C VAL A 78 1.44 -33.74 0.06
N PRO A 79 0.70 -34.86 0.04
CA PRO A 79 -0.02 -35.32 1.21
C PRO A 79 1.01 -35.73 2.27
N GLY A 80 1.07 -35.01 3.39
CA GLY A 80 1.96 -35.32 4.52
C GLY A 80 2.85 -34.18 5.03
N SER A 81 2.76 -32.96 4.50
CA SER A 81 3.34 -31.78 5.16
C SER A 81 2.24 -30.94 5.85
N ASP A 82 1.51 -31.59 6.75
CA ASP A 82 0.60 -30.93 7.70
C ASP A 82 1.41 -30.37 8.87
N ALA A 83 2.30 -29.42 8.57
CA ALA A 83 2.94 -28.60 9.58
C ALA A 83 2.50 -27.15 9.32
N ASP A 84 1.57 -26.72 10.16
CA ASP A 84 0.97 -25.39 10.24
C ASP A 84 0.04 -25.00 9.07
N GLU A 85 -1.08 -25.74 8.98
CA GLU A 85 -2.35 -25.09 8.64
C GLU A 85 -2.78 -24.20 9.83
N ALA A 86 -2.00 -23.15 10.08
CA ALA A 86 -2.54 -21.99 10.76
C ALA A 86 -3.57 -21.43 9.79
N SER A 87 -4.83 -21.76 10.06
CA SER A 87 -5.99 -21.05 9.56
C SER A 87 -5.81 -19.57 9.91
N ILE A 88 -5.10 -18.84 9.05
CA ILE A 88 -5.26 -17.40 8.97
C ILE A 88 -6.65 -17.24 8.41
N SER A 89 -7.58 -17.23 9.35
CA SER A 89 -8.99 -17.03 9.17
C SER A 89 -9.12 -15.85 8.21
N SER A 90 -9.79 -16.12 7.09
CA SER A 90 -10.39 -15.08 6.27
C SER A 90 -11.52 -14.48 7.09
N GLU A 91 -11.18 -13.82 8.20
CA GLU A 91 -12.11 -12.95 8.89
C GLU A 91 -12.30 -11.76 7.99
N SER A 92 -13.47 -11.79 7.36
CA SER A 92 -14.38 -10.66 7.20
C SER A 92 -13.74 -9.31 7.01
N GLU A 93 -14.11 -8.70 5.88
CA GLU A 93 -14.14 -7.26 5.70
C GLU A 93 -14.59 -6.55 6.99
N ASP A 94 -13.65 -5.79 7.54
CA ASP A 94 -13.81 -4.67 8.45
C ASP A 94 -12.58 -3.81 8.02
N ASP A 95 -12.65 -2.78 7.18
CA ASP A 95 -13.55 -1.62 7.17
C ASP A 95 -14.03 -1.16 8.55
N ALA A 96 -13.21 -1.44 9.56
CA ALA A 96 -13.24 -0.67 10.80
C ALA A 96 -12.41 0.59 10.57
N GLU A 97 -13.15 1.64 10.23
CA GLU A 97 -12.94 3.00 10.70
C GLU A 97 -11.55 3.58 10.40
N ASP A 98 -11.54 4.47 9.40
CA ASP A 98 -10.95 5.78 9.60
C ASP A 98 -11.40 6.30 10.98
N THR A 99 -10.74 5.87 12.06
CA THR A 99 -10.77 6.64 13.29
C THR A 99 -10.18 7.97 12.84
N PRO A 100 -10.95 9.09 12.82
CA PRO A 100 -10.36 10.36 12.51
C PRO A 100 -9.23 10.50 13.53
N THR A 101 -7.99 10.42 13.04
CA THR A 101 -6.86 10.96 13.77
C THR A 101 -7.34 12.37 14.07
N THR A 102 -7.64 12.68 15.33
CA THR A 102 -8.20 13.98 15.71
C THR A 102 -7.20 15.00 15.19
N LEU A 103 -7.51 15.57 14.02
CA LEU A 103 -6.64 16.53 13.38
C LEU A 103 -6.50 17.65 14.39
N ASP A 104 -5.27 18.14 14.53
CA ASP A 104 -5.01 19.31 15.35
C ASP A 104 -6.10 20.36 15.03
N PRO A 105 -6.80 20.93 16.03
CA PRO A 105 -7.86 21.92 15.79
C PRO A 105 -7.43 23.02 14.82
N GLU A 106 -6.15 23.37 14.79
CA GLU A 106 -5.58 24.34 13.85
C GLU A 106 -5.59 23.85 12.38
N ILE A 107 -5.37 22.56 12.16
CA ILE A 107 -5.44 21.91 10.84
C ILE A 107 -6.90 21.72 10.41
N ALA A 108 -7.79 21.37 11.34
CA ALA A 108 -9.21 21.23 11.05
C ALA A 108 -9.86 22.56 10.65
N GLU A 109 -9.50 23.67 11.29
CA GLU A 109 -9.95 25.01 10.90
C GLU A 109 -9.49 25.40 9.49
N LEU A 110 -8.30 24.99 9.06
CA LEU A 110 -7.80 25.28 7.72
C LEU A 110 -8.69 24.69 6.61
N PHE A 111 -9.18 23.46 6.79
CA PHE A 111 -10.07 22.80 5.81
C PHE A 111 -11.49 23.38 5.82
N LEU A 112 -11.96 23.88 6.96
CA LEU A 112 -13.27 24.51 7.09
C LEU A 112 -13.27 25.97 6.62
N SER A 113 -12.11 26.62 6.65
CA SER A 113 -11.94 28.00 6.20
C SER A 113 -11.96 28.15 4.67
N ASP A 114 -11.74 27.07 3.91
CA ASP A 114 -11.62 27.09 2.44
C ASP A 114 -12.93 26.74 1.71
N SER A 115 -14.08 26.83 2.42
CA SER A 115 -15.39 26.76 1.78
C SER A 115 -15.70 28.11 1.10
N GLU A 116 -15.00 28.39 0.00
CA GLU A 116 -15.27 29.54 -0.87
C GLU A 116 -16.62 29.36 -1.58
N GLU A 117 -17.70 29.86 -0.96
CA GLU A 117 -18.91 30.28 -1.69
C GLU A 117 -18.66 31.64 -2.37
N GLU A 118 -17.61 31.74 -3.17
CA GLU A 118 -17.45 32.89 -4.07
C GLU A 118 -17.98 32.50 -5.44
N ASP A 119 -19.20 32.97 -5.75
CA ASP A 119 -19.79 32.87 -7.08
C ASP A 119 -18.83 33.47 -8.11
N PHE A 120 -18.24 32.61 -8.94
CA PHE A 120 -17.34 33.01 -10.02
C PHE A 120 -18.08 33.90 -11.03
N ASP A 121 -17.84 35.21 -11.00
CA ASP A 121 -18.59 36.20 -11.77
C ASP A 121 -18.08 36.44 -13.20
N GLY A 122 -17.41 35.43 -13.80
CA GLY A 122 -16.94 35.48 -15.19
C GLY A 122 -15.88 36.55 -15.47
N PHE A 123 -15.33 36.54 -16.69
CA PHE A 123 -14.46 37.60 -17.19
C PHE A 123 -15.24 38.45 -18.18
N ASP A 124 -15.33 39.76 -17.93
CA ASP A 124 -15.74 40.78 -18.90
C ASP A 124 -14.76 40.86 -20.10
#